data_AF-A0A8T3XPV2-F1
#
_entry.id   AF-A0A8T3XPV2-F1
#
_cell.length_a   1.000
_cell.length_b   1.000
_cell.length_c   1.000
_cell.angle_alpha   90.00
_cell.angle_beta   90.00
_cell.angle_gamma   90.00
#
_symmetry.space_group_name_H-M   'P 1'
#
loop_
_entity.id
_entity.type
_entity.pdbx_description
1 polymer ?
#
loop_
_entity_poly.entity_id
_entity_poly.type
_entity_poly.pdbx_seq_one_letter_code
_entity_poly.pdbx_strand_id
1 'polypeptide(L)'
;MYIRIKNIKYKDNCFSYAYLVKSKRKKQKIKQKNLKYLGKVYKLNNLSLIDSNTRPEDLTSTLNNDKKTIIIRLIERELINHSFKKLKPNIYKRDNINADLNKIKLKNSKNKNIVLEINEGFLCEYTINLLLNFEFPNLDEKSCGIYLANALLSAGIKLDEVLFIKLFNNFYKEVFSSIN
;
A
#
# COMPACT_ATOMS: atom_id res chain seq x y z
N MET A 1 -7.92 11.86 -5.24
CA MET A 1 -8.60 11.41 -4.00
C MET A 1 -7.53 11.11 -2.98
N TYR A 2 -7.83 11.15 -1.68
CA TYR A 2 -6.84 10.86 -0.65
C TYR A 2 -7.48 10.20 0.56
N ILE A 3 -6.67 9.53 1.38
CA ILE A 3 -7.11 8.93 2.64
C ILE A 3 -7.00 9.99 3.74
N ARG A 4 -8.12 10.28 4.40
CA ARG A 4 -8.19 11.16 5.57
C ARG A 4 -8.36 10.33 6.83
N ILE A 5 -7.58 10.66 7.85
CA ILE A 5 -7.72 10.08 9.19
C ILE A 5 -8.65 10.97 10.03
N LYS A 6 -9.58 10.33 10.74
CA LYS A 6 -10.42 10.96 11.75
C LYS A 6 -10.15 10.28 13.09
N ASN A 7 -9.73 11.07 14.07
CA ASN A 7 -9.52 10.61 15.43
C ASN A 7 -10.82 10.80 16.23
N ILE A 8 -11.22 9.76 16.95
CA ILE A 8 -12.40 9.76 17.83
C ILE A 8 -11.90 9.44 19.22
N LYS A 9 -12.09 10.38 20.15
CA LYS A 9 -11.86 10.17 21.57
C LYS A 9 -13.10 9.54 22.19
N TYR A 10 -12.93 8.45 22.94
CA TYR A 10 -14.00 7.82 23.70
C TYR A 10 -13.44 7.38 25.04
N LYS A 11 -13.92 7.99 26.13
CA LYS A 11 -13.30 7.89 27.46
C LYS A 11 -11.80 8.21 27.36
N ASP A 12 -10.94 7.34 27.88
CA ASP A 12 -9.49 7.49 27.86
C ASP A 12 -8.81 6.95 26.59
N ASN A 13 -9.60 6.45 25.62
CA ASN A 13 -9.08 5.85 24.40
C ASN A 13 -9.19 6.81 23.20
N CYS A 14 -8.16 6.84 22.36
CA CYS A 14 -8.18 7.51 21.06
C CYS A 14 -8.17 6.48 19.94
N PHE A 15 -9.19 6.51 19.08
CA PHE A 15 -9.30 5.62 17.94
C PHE A 15 -9.16 6.40 16.63
N SER A 16 -8.32 5.90 15.74
CA SER A 16 -8.14 6.46 14.40
C SER A 16 -8.92 5.66 13.36
N TYR A 17 -9.62 6.37 12.47
CA TYR A 17 -10.44 5.79 11.41
C TYR A 17 -10.11 6.43 10.07
N ALA A 18 -9.99 5.61 9.03
CA ALA A 18 -9.63 6.04 7.68
C ALA A 18 -10.87 6.18 6.79
N TYR A 19 -10.90 7.28 6.04
CA TYR A 19 -11.94 7.59 5.08
C TYR A 19 -11.31 7.98 3.74
N LEU A 20 -11.87 7.47 2.65
CA LEU A 20 -11.55 7.93 1.31
C LEU A 20 -12.29 9.23 1.02
N VAL A 21 -11.58 10.28 0.63
CA VAL A 21 -12.12 11.63 0.45
C VAL A 21 -11.80 12.15 -0.95
N LYS A 22 -12.76 12.86 -1.53
CA LYS A 22 -12.58 13.66 -2.76
C LYS A 22 -12.67 15.13 -2.41
N SER A 23 -11.62 15.88 -2.73
CA SER A 23 -11.64 17.34 -2.73
C SER A 23 -12.22 17.85 -4.05
N LYS A 24 -13.04 18.90 -3.96
CA LYS A 24 -13.50 19.69 -5.10
C LYS A 24 -13.41 21.16 -4.73
N ARG A 25 -12.81 22.00 -5.59
CA ARG A 25 -12.82 23.45 -5.43
C ARG A 25 -14.18 23.97 -5.89
N LYS A 26 -14.88 24.75 -5.05
CA LYS A 26 -16.12 25.45 -5.43
C LYS A 26 -15.98 26.91 -5.03
N LYS A 27 -15.91 27.80 -6.02
CA LYS A 27 -15.53 29.22 -5.83
C LYS A 27 -14.18 29.31 -5.10
N GLN A 28 -14.08 30.17 -4.08
CA GLN A 28 -12.88 30.37 -3.27
C GLN A 28 -12.69 29.32 -2.15
N LYS A 29 -13.58 28.33 -1.99
CA LYS A 29 -13.51 27.34 -0.90
C LYS A 29 -13.28 25.92 -1.42
N ILE A 30 -12.45 25.14 -0.72
CA ILE A 30 -12.26 23.70 -0.97
C ILE A 30 -13.34 22.94 -0.21
N LYS A 31 -14.19 22.20 -0.91
CA LYS A 31 -15.16 21.27 -0.31
C LYS A 31 -14.59 19.85 -0.35
N GLN A 32 -14.75 19.12 0.74
CA GLN A 32 -14.37 17.70 0.85
C GLN A 32 -15.64 16.85 0.94
N LYS A 33 -15.70 15.78 0.15
CA LYS A 33 -16.77 14.77 0.20
C LYS A 33 -16.17 13.44 0.64
N ASN A 34 -16.69 12.87 1.73
CA ASN A 34 -16.38 11.51 2.13
C ASN A 34 -17.03 10.54 1.13
N LEU A 35 -16.23 9.64 0.57
CA LEU A 35 -16.68 8.68 -0.44
C LEU A 35 -16.88 7.29 0.16
N LYS A 36 -15.93 6.83 0.99
CA LYS A 36 -15.96 5.48 1.56
C LYS A 36 -15.30 5.47 2.94
N TYR A 37 -15.87 4.73 3.88
CA TYR A 37 -15.18 4.35 5.12
C TYR A 37 -14.26 3.16 4.82
N LEU A 38 -12.96 3.27 5.14
CA LEU A 38 -11.96 2.25 4.81
C LEU A 38 -11.72 1.27 5.97
N GLY A 39 -11.82 1.74 7.21
CA GLY A 39 -11.63 0.89 8.38
C GLY A 39 -11.02 1.62 9.58
N LYS A 40 -10.87 0.89 10.68
CA LYS A 40 -10.08 1.35 11.83
C LYS A 40 -8.59 1.27 11.48
N VAL A 41 -7.85 2.29 11.85
CA VAL A 41 -6.41 2.41 11.59
C VAL A 41 -5.63 1.73 12.71
N TYR A 42 -4.66 0.90 12.33
CA TYR A 42 -3.68 0.30 13.21
C TYR A 42 -2.31 0.84 12.80
N LYS A 43 -1.64 1.55 13.71
CA LYS A 43 -0.30 2.09 13.46
C LYS A 43 0.75 1.02 13.73
N LEU A 44 1.61 0.77 12.74
CA LEU A 44 2.72 -0.17 12.88
C LEU A 44 4.01 0.61 13.12
N ASN A 45 4.33 0.87 14.39
CA ASN A 45 5.46 1.73 14.77
C ASN A 45 6.82 1.00 14.76
N ASN A 46 6.82 -0.33 14.63
CA ASN A 46 8.04 -1.12 14.75
C ASN A 46 8.39 -1.69 13.37
N LEU A 47 9.51 -1.24 12.80
CA LEU A 47 10.32 -2.10 11.96
C LEU A 47 10.95 -3.11 12.92
N SER A 48 10.62 -4.39 12.82
CA SER A 48 11.46 -5.37 13.49
C SER A 48 12.86 -5.23 12.89
N LEU A 49 13.89 -5.18 13.75
CA LEU A 49 15.24 -5.55 13.35
C LEU A 49 15.14 -7.01 12.92
N ILE A 50 14.76 -7.24 11.66
CA ILE A 50 14.74 -8.57 11.09
C ILE A 50 16.19 -9.03 11.11
N ASP A 51 16.46 -10.16 11.78
CA ASP A 51 17.74 -10.85 11.69
C ASP A 51 18.16 -10.86 10.22
N SER A 52 19.42 -10.47 9.95
CA SER A 52 19.97 -10.38 8.59
C SER A 52 19.80 -11.66 7.76
N ASN A 53 19.48 -12.78 8.40
CA ASN A 53 19.17 -14.09 7.81
C ASN A 53 17.74 -14.22 7.24
N THR A 54 16.86 -13.25 7.48
CA THR A 54 15.46 -13.21 7.01
C THR A 54 15.17 -12.00 6.13
N ARG A 55 16.21 -11.44 5.47
CA ARG A 55 15.97 -10.51 4.36
C ARG A 55 15.11 -11.23 3.33
N PRO A 56 13.98 -10.64 2.90
CA PRO A 56 13.24 -11.19 1.77
C PRO A 56 14.21 -11.37 0.60
N GLU A 57 14.08 -12.49 -0.10
CA GLU A 57 14.82 -12.85 -1.30
C GLU A 57 15.09 -11.63 -2.17
N ASP A 58 16.28 -11.61 -2.79
CA ASP A 58 16.72 -10.52 -3.67
C ASP A 58 15.58 -10.09 -4.61
N LEU A 59 15.01 -8.91 -4.34
CA LEU A 59 13.85 -8.38 -5.06
C LEU A 59 14.15 -8.21 -6.54
N THR A 60 15.43 -8.16 -6.94
CA THR A 60 15.81 -8.10 -8.34
C THR A 60 15.33 -9.32 -9.12
N SER A 61 15.38 -10.52 -8.53
CA SER A 61 14.84 -11.74 -9.14
C SER A 61 13.32 -11.68 -9.30
N THR A 62 12.65 -10.98 -8.38
CA THR A 62 11.19 -10.83 -8.38
C THR A 62 10.71 -9.91 -9.51
N LEU A 63 11.55 -8.98 -9.97
CA LEU A 63 11.22 -8.06 -11.04
C LEU A 63 11.02 -8.73 -12.40
N ASN A 64 11.36 -10.01 -12.57
CA ASN A 64 11.08 -10.72 -13.83
C ASN A 64 9.67 -11.34 -13.89
N ASN A 65 8.85 -11.16 -12.85
CA ASN A 65 7.48 -11.68 -12.81
C ASN A 65 6.47 -10.68 -13.37
N ASP A 66 5.22 -11.13 -13.51
CA ASP A 66 4.11 -10.24 -13.84
C ASP A 66 3.91 -9.17 -12.76
N LYS A 67 3.38 -8.01 -13.19
CA LYS A 67 3.13 -6.85 -12.33
C LYS A 67 2.37 -7.17 -11.04
N LYS A 68 1.36 -8.04 -11.10
CA LYS A 68 0.57 -8.40 -9.91
C LYS A 68 1.44 -9.16 -8.92
N THR A 69 2.21 -10.14 -9.39
CA THR A 69 3.17 -10.87 -8.54
C THR A 69 4.17 -9.92 -7.88
N ILE A 70 4.74 -8.98 -8.65
CA ILE A 70 5.68 -7.98 -8.11
C ILE A 70 5.03 -7.16 -6.98
N ILE A 71 3.82 -6.62 -7.21
CA ILE A 71 3.12 -5.81 -6.20
C ILE A 71 2.81 -6.62 -4.95
N ILE A 72 2.34 -7.87 -5.09
CA ILE A 72 2.05 -8.75 -3.95
C ILE A 72 3.34 -9.03 -3.15
N ARG A 73 4.47 -9.25 -3.81
CA ARG A 73 5.76 -9.46 -3.14
C ARG A 73 6.27 -8.22 -2.41
N LEU A 74 6.08 -7.02 -2.97
CA LEU A 74 6.38 -5.76 -2.27
C LEU A 74 5.52 -5.60 -1.01
N ILE A 75 4.23 -5.94 -1.08
CA ILE A 75 3.34 -5.90 0.08
C ILE A 75 3.74 -6.97 1.12
N GLU A 76 4.05 -8.20 0.69
CA GLU A 76 4.55 -9.27 1.56
C GLU A 76 5.78 -8.80 2.35
N ARG A 77 6.74 -8.18 1.67
CA ARG A 77 7.94 -7.62 2.30
C ARG A 77 7.57 -6.64 3.42
N GLU A 78 6.71 -5.66 3.14
CA GLU A 78 6.33 -4.67 4.15
C GLU A 78 5.58 -5.31 5.33
N LEU A 79 4.74 -6.32 5.10
CA LEU A 79 4.11 -7.08 6.18
C LEU A 79 5.16 -7.81 7.04
N ILE A 80 6.13 -8.48 6.43
CA ILE A 80 7.23 -9.17 7.14
C ILE A 80 8.08 -8.18 7.93
N ASN A 81 8.43 -7.03 7.34
CA ASN A 81 9.14 -5.92 7.99
C ASN A 81 8.45 -5.42 9.26
N HIS A 82 7.12 -5.53 9.30
CA HIS A 82 6.30 -5.21 10.45
C HIS A 82 5.84 -6.44 11.24
N SER A 83 6.67 -7.49 11.27
CA SER A 83 6.53 -8.67 12.14
C SER A 83 5.25 -9.50 11.89
N PHE A 84 4.69 -9.47 10.69
CA PHE A 84 3.66 -10.41 10.31
C PHE A 84 4.27 -11.79 10.04
N LYS A 85 3.66 -12.82 10.63
CA LYS A 85 4.04 -14.21 10.39
C LYS A 85 3.26 -14.76 9.21
N LYS A 86 3.95 -15.37 8.26
CA LYS A 86 3.34 -16.12 7.15
C LYS A 86 2.76 -17.42 7.67
N LEU A 87 1.44 -17.61 7.53
CA LEU A 87 0.75 -18.84 7.94
C LEU A 87 0.58 -19.81 6.77
N LYS A 88 0.31 -19.26 5.58
CA LYS A 88 0.14 -19.96 4.30
C LYS A 88 0.59 -19.02 3.18
N PRO A 89 0.75 -19.50 1.92
CA PRO A 89 0.96 -18.61 0.79
C PRO A 89 -0.08 -17.48 0.78
N ASN A 90 0.41 -16.23 0.76
CA ASN A 90 -0.40 -15.00 0.75
C ASN A 90 -1.31 -14.78 1.97
N ILE A 91 -1.12 -15.52 3.07
CA ILE A 91 -1.88 -15.34 4.32
C ILE A 91 -0.92 -15.03 5.47
N TYR A 92 -1.08 -13.86 6.06
CA TYR A 92 -0.22 -13.35 7.12
C TYR A 92 -1.03 -12.95 8.35
N LYS A 93 -0.42 -13.08 9.52
CA LYS A 93 -1.05 -12.70 10.79
C LYS A 93 -0.06 -12.01 11.72
N ARG A 94 -0.55 -10.98 12.41
CA ARG A 94 0.12 -10.31 13.52
C ARG A 94 -0.94 -9.97 14.57
N ASP A 95 -0.78 -10.44 15.80
CA ASP A 95 -1.71 -10.18 16.89
C ASP A 95 -3.18 -10.49 16.48
N ASN A 96 -4.03 -9.46 16.53
CA ASN A 96 -5.44 -9.49 16.14
C ASN A 96 -5.69 -9.08 14.69
N ILE A 97 -4.66 -9.08 13.83
CA ILE A 97 -4.72 -8.64 12.44
C ILE A 97 -4.41 -9.81 11.51
N ASN A 98 -5.28 -10.00 10.52
CA ASN A 98 -5.12 -10.97 9.44
C ASN A 98 -5.04 -10.24 8.09
N ALA A 99 -4.06 -10.60 7.28
CA ALA A 99 -3.88 -10.15 5.90
C ALA A 99 -4.00 -11.35 4.95
N ASP A 100 -4.99 -11.31 4.07
CA ASP A 100 -5.20 -12.29 2.99
C ASP A 100 -4.97 -11.56 1.66
N LEU A 101 -3.79 -11.73 1.08
CA LEU A 101 -3.39 -11.09 -0.17
C LEU A 101 -4.01 -11.77 -1.41
N ASN A 102 -4.50 -13.01 -1.30
CA ASN A 102 -5.25 -13.66 -2.38
C ASN A 102 -6.60 -12.95 -2.59
N LYS A 103 -7.24 -12.55 -1.50
CA LYS A 103 -8.54 -11.86 -1.52
C LYS A 103 -8.42 -10.34 -1.37
N ILE A 104 -7.21 -9.82 -1.22
CA ILE A 104 -6.92 -8.39 -0.98
C ILE A 104 -7.69 -7.86 0.25
N LYS A 105 -7.70 -8.64 1.34
CA LYS A 105 -8.45 -8.34 2.56
C LYS A 105 -7.55 -8.19 3.76
N LEU A 106 -7.73 -7.08 4.47
CA LEU A 106 -7.10 -6.77 5.75
C LEU A 106 -8.19 -6.66 6.81
N LYS A 107 -8.16 -7.56 7.79
CA LYS A 107 -9.23 -7.68 8.78
C LYS A 107 -8.69 -7.85 10.18
N ASN A 108 -9.44 -7.38 11.16
CA ASN A 108 -9.18 -7.71 12.56
C ASN A 108 -9.79 -9.06 12.96
N SER A 109 -9.55 -9.49 14.21
CA SER A 109 -10.14 -10.68 14.83
C SER A 109 -11.68 -10.68 14.85
N LYS A 110 -12.31 -9.50 14.75
CA LYS A 110 -13.78 -9.32 14.65
C LYS A 110 -14.27 -9.30 13.20
N ASN A 111 -13.46 -9.74 12.23
CA ASN A 111 -13.78 -9.79 10.80
C ASN A 111 -14.12 -8.42 10.18
N LYS A 112 -13.74 -7.31 10.82
CA LYS A 112 -13.96 -5.93 10.32
C LYS A 112 -12.76 -5.50 9.48
N ASN A 113 -13.02 -4.75 8.42
CA ASN A 113 -11.98 -4.14 7.60
C ASN A 113 -11.15 -3.15 8.41
N ILE A 114 -9.86 -3.16 8.16
CA ILE A 114 -8.88 -2.29 8.82
C ILE A 114 -7.98 -1.62 7.79
N VAL A 115 -7.27 -0.61 8.27
CA VAL A 115 -6.19 0.07 7.55
C VAL A 115 -4.93 -0.05 8.39
N LEU A 116 -3.83 -0.45 7.76
CA LEU A 116 -2.51 -0.42 8.40
C LEU A 116 -1.84 0.89 8.01
N GLU A 117 -1.49 1.72 8.99
CA GLU A 117 -0.61 2.86 8.78
C GLU A 117 0.83 2.32 8.84
N ILE A 118 1.47 2.31 7.67
CA ILE A 118 2.77 1.68 7.40
C ILE A 118 3.66 2.73 6.74
N ASN A 119 4.86 2.93 7.27
CA ASN A 119 5.75 3.99 6.82
C ASN A 119 5.01 5.34 6.80
N GLU A 120 4.91 5.99 5.63
CA GLU A 120 4.20 7.26 5.41
C GLU A 120 2.83 7.07 4.75
N GLY A 121 2.38 5.82 4.58
CA GLY A 121 1.20 5.46 3.81
C GLY A 121 0.19 4.60 4.56
N PHE A 122 -0.81 4.14 3.82
CA PHE A 122 -1.93 3.36 4.33
C PHE A 122 -2.14 2.09 3.51
N LEU A 123 -1.73 0.94 4.04
CA LEU A 123 -1.99 -0.34 3.40
C LEU A 123 -3.42 -0.79 3.75
N CYS A 124 -4.27 -0.87 2.72
CA CYS A 124 -5.66 -1.28 2.83
C CYS A 124 -6.16 -1.84 1.48
N GLU A 125 -7.35 -2.44 1.46
CA GLU A 125 -7.97 -2.93 0.23
C GLU A 125 -7.99 -1.88 -0.89
N TYR A 126 -8.22 -0.60 -0.57
CA TYR A 126 -8.25 0.47 -1.58
C TYR A 126 -6.87 0.72 -2.22
N THR A 127 -5.82 0.85 -1.42
CA THR A 127 -4.47 1.17 -1.94
C THR A 127 -3.84 -0.02 -2.64
N ILE A 128 -4.11 -1.26 -2.19
CA ILE A 128 -3.68 -2.47 -2.90
C ILE A 128 -4.34 -2.56 -4.27
N ASN A 129 -5.66 -2.35 -4.34
CA ASN A 129 -6.37 -2.35 -5.63
C ASN A 129 -5.90 -1.21 -6.56
N LEU A 130 -5.54 -0.05 -6.00
CA LEU A 130 -4.98 1.05 -6.79
C LEU A 130 -3.65 0.66 -7.43
N LEU A 131 -2.78 -0.06 -6.71
CA LEU A 131 -1.52 -0.55 -7.26
C LEU A 131 -1.73 -1.64 -8.31
N LEU A 132 -2.57 -2.64 -8.01
CA LEU A 132 -2.81 -3.77 -8.92
C LEU A 132 -3.39 -3.29 -10.26
N ASN A 133 -4.31 -2.33 -10.21
CA ASN A 133 -4.94 -1.75 -11.39
C ASN A 133 -4.26 -0.43 -11.83
N PHE A 134 -3.00 -0.21 -11.44
CA PHE A 134 -2.28 1.01 -11.77
C PHE A 134 -2.04 1.10 -13.28
N GLU A 135 -2.33 2.22 -13.90
CA GLU A 135 -2.00 2.45 -15.30
C GLU A 135 -1.19 3.74 -15.41
N PHE A 136 -0.21 3.76 -16.30
CA PHE A 136 0.54 4.98 -16.55
C PHE A 136 -0.37 5.98 -17.27
N PRO A 137 -0.44 7.23 -16.77
CA PRO A 137 -1.11 8.29 -17.51
C PRO A 137 -0.32 8.60 -18.79
N ASN A 138 -0.99 9.16 -19.80
CA ASN A 138 -0.33 9.64 -21.01
C ASN A 138 0.41 10.97 -20.71
N LEU A 139 1.57 10.87 -20.05
CA LEU A 139 2.45 11.96 -19.65
C LEU A 139 3.89 11.60 -20.00
N ASP A 140 4.81 12.55 -19.82
CA ASP A 140 6.24 12.28 -19.94
C ASP A 140 6.72 11.25 -18.89
N GLU A 141 7.85 10.62 -19.18
CA GLU A 141 8.45 9.55 -18.36
C GLU A 141 8.65 9.98 -16.90
N LYS A 142 9.13 11.21 -16.67
CA LYS A 142 9.38 11.73 -15.32
C LYS A 142 8.08 11.88 -14.54
N SER A 143 7.04 12.41 -15.17
CA SER A 143 5.69 12.50 -14.58
C SER A 143 5.10 11.12 -14.26
N CYS A 144 5.32 10.13 -15.14
CA CYS A 144 4.93 8.74 -14.90
C CYS A 144 5.65 8.13 -13.68
N GLY A 145 6.95 8.39 -13.54
CA GLY A 145 7.74 7.99 -12.39
C GLY A 145 7.18 8.57 -11.09
N ILE A 146 6.88 9.87 -11.06
CA ILE A 146 6.26 10.54 -9.90
C ILE A 146 4.89 9.90 -9.58
N TYR A 147 4.11 9.56 -10.60
CA TYR A 147 2.78 8.96 -10.41
C TYR A 147 2.88 7.57 -9.77
N LEU A 148 3.81 6.72 -10.22
CA LEU A 148 4.06 5.41 -9.63
C LEU A 148 4.61 5.53 -8.19
N ALA A 149 5.57 6.43 -7.96
CA ALA A 149 6.13 6.67 -6.63
C ALA A 149 5.04 7.07 -5.63
N ASN A 150 4.16 8.00 -6.01
CA ASN A 150 3.03 8.42 -5.17
C ASN A 150 2.05 7.28 -4.89
N ALA A 151 1.80 6.39 -5.85
CA ALA A 151 0.95 5.23 -5.65
C ALA A 151 1.56 4.25 -4.64
N LEU A 152 2.86 3.96 -4.76
CA LEU A 152 3.60 3.09 -3.83
C LEU A 152 3.65 3.68 -2.41
N LEU A 153 4.02 4.96 -2.29
CA LEU A 153 4.05 5.67 -1.00
C LEU A 153 2.67 5.71 -0.34
N SER A 154 1.60 5.94 -1.12
CA SER A 154 0.23 5.92 -0.59
C SER A 154 -0.17 4.57 0.00
N ALA A 155 0.38 3.47 -0.51
CA ALA A 155 0.18 2.13 0.01
C ALA A 155 1.13 1.78 1.18
N GLY A 156 2.04 2.68 1.55
CA GLY A 156 3.05 2.46 2.59
C GLY A 156 4.25 1.65 2.10
N ILE A 157 4.44 1.50 0.78
CA ILE A 157 5.57 0.77 0.21
C ILE A 157 6.72 1.76 -0.01
N LYS A 158 7.83 1.56 0.71
CA LYS A 158 9.04 2.37 0.59
C LYS A 158 10.12 1.58 -0.15
N LEU A 159 10.56 2.07 -1.31
CA LEU A 159 11.65 1.46 -2.07
C LEU A 159 12.89 2.34 -1.98
N ASP A 160 14.07 1.72 -2.03
CA ASP A 160 15.30 2.44 -2.33
C ASP A 160 15.31 2.88 -3.80
N GLU A 161 16.15 3.87 -4.11
CA GLU A 161 16.20 4.49 -5.43
C GLU A 161 16.54 3.48 -6.54
N VAL A 162 17.49 2.57 -6.28
CA VAL A 162 17.93 1.57 -7.26
C VAL A 162 16.80 0.60 -7.58
N LEU A 163 16.12 0.08 -6.56
CA LEU A 163 14.99 -0.82 -6.74
C LEU A 163 13.81 -0.12 -7.42
N PHE A 164 13.54 1.14 -7.06
CA PHE A 164 12.50 1.93 -7.70
C PHE A 164 12.75 2.12 -9.20
N ILE A 165 13.98 2.49 -9.58
CA ILE A 165 14.35 2.67 -11.00
C ILE A 165 14.16 1.35 -11.76
N LYS A 166 14.61 0.22 -11.20
CA LYS A 166 14.43 -1.10 -11.83
C LYS A 166 12.95 -1.47 -11.99
N LEU A 167 12.14 -1.25 -10.96
CA LEU A 167 10.71 -1.48 -10.98
C LEU A 167 10.00 -0.61 -12.03
N PHE A 168 10.32 0.68 -12.05
CA PHE A 168 9.75 1.63 -13.00
C PHE A 168 10.07 1.22 -14.43
N ASN A 169 11.34 0.93 -14.73
CA ASN A 169 11.77 0.48 -16.05
C ASN A 169 11.05 -0.78 -16.51
N ASN A 170 10.80 -1.73 -15.60
CA ASN A 170 10.06 -2.93 -15.92
C ASN A 170 8.61 -2.60 -16.31
N PHE A 171 7.88 -1.89 -15.43
CA PHE A 171 6.48 -1.55 -15.68
C PHE A 171 6.31 -0.64 -16.90
N TYR A 172 7.21 0.34 -17.08
CA TYR A 172 7.13 1.30 -18.17
C TYR A 172 7.47 0.65 -19.51
N LYS A 173 8.52 -0.18 -19.58
CA LYS A 173 8.84 -0.91 -20.82
C LYS A 173 7.73 -1.87 -21.22
N GLU A 174 7.11 -2.60 -20.30
CA GLU A 174 5.98 -3.49 -20.63
C GLU A 174 4.85 -2.72 -21.35
N VAL A 175 4.56 -1.49 -20.91
CA VAL A 175 3.49 -0.66 -21.49
C VAL A 175 3.90 -0.04 -22.83
N PHE A 176 5.12 0.49 -22.95
CA PHE A 176 5.54 1.26 -24.14
C PHE A 176 6.32 0.44 -25.19
N SER A 177 6.80 -0.76 -24.86
CA SER A 177 7.35 -1.71 -25.85
C SER A 177 6.24 -2.45 -26.60
N SER A 178 5.01 -2.42 -26.09
CA SER A 178 3.81 -2.99 -26.72
C SER A 178 3.20 -2.08 -27.81
N ILE A 179 3.82 -0.92 -28.07
CA ILE A 179 3.33 0.13 -29.00
C ILE A 179 4.21 0.22 -30.27
N ASN A 180 5.29 -0.56 -30.36
CA ASN A 180 6.13 -0.71 -31.55
C ASN A 180 5.99 -2.11 -32.14
#